data_AF-A0A2E6LZ12-F1
#
_entry.id   AF-A0A2E6LZ12-F1
#
_cell.length_a   1.000
_cell.length_b   1.000
_cell.length_c   1.000
_cell.angle_alpha   90.00
_cell.angle_beta   90.00
_cell.angle_gamma   90.00
#
_symmetry.space_group_name_H-M   'P 1'
#
loop_
_entity.id
_entity.type
_entity.pdbx_description
1 polymer ?
#
loop_
_entity_poly.entity_id
_entity_poly.type
_entity_poly.pdbx_seq_one_letter_code
_entity_poly.pdbx_strand_id
1 'polypeptide(L)'
;MSKITLEISKNSIQLYLKKGQLHEHSTSDISQIMMIYVGHDIYANDSICYLFVFEHEFWVLPETLNGLYDTQKILLAEYNLNYLEASLDYLPWNWRAYRYCFGMEARTAVRHVQELDKIEEKLHFLTK
;
A
#
# COMPACT_ATOMS: atom_id res chain seq x y z
N MET A 1 -0.54 7.43 -21.73
CA MET A 1 -1.00 7.50 -20.32
C MET A 1 0.21 7.28 -19.43
N SER A 2 0.61 8.25 -18.62
CA SER A 2 1.64 8.02 -17.60
C SER A 2 1.12 6.96 -16.62
N LYS A 3 1.82 5.82 -16.54
CA LYS A 3 1.53 4.78 -15.56
C LYS A 3 2.15 5.22 -14.23
N ILE A 4 1.49 4.90 -13.12
CA ILE A 4 2.10 5.02 -11.80
C ILE A 4 3.08 3.85 -11.67
N THR A 5 4.30 4.12 -11.21
CA THR A 5 5.39 3.14 -11.14
C THR A 5 6.07 3.23 -9.78
N LEU A 6 6.37 2.08 -9.19
CA LEU A 6 7.24 1.96 -8.03
C LEU A 6 8.57 1.34 -8.49
N GLU A 7 9.68 1.95 -8.11
CA GLU A 7 11.01 1.42 -8.32
C GLU A 7 11.71 1.31 -6.97
N ILE A 8 12.32 0.16 -6.70
CA ILE A 8 13.11 -0.04 -5.49
C ILE A 8 14.51 -0.51 -5.85
N SER A 9 15.49 0.06 -5.17
CA SER A 9 16.87 -0.37 -5.16
C SER A 9 17.28 -0.72 -3.74
N LYS A 10 18.51 -1.22 -3.55
CA LYS A 10 19.02 -1.56 -2.22
C LYS A 10 18.90 -0.42 -1.20
N ASN A 11 19.07 0.83 -1.65
CA ASN A 11 19.18 2.00 -0.78
C ASN A 11 18.07 3.04 -0.99
N SER A 12 17.22 2.87 -2.01
CA SER A 12 16.18 3.87 -2.31
C SER A 12 14.89 3.21 -2.76
N ILE A 13 13.78 3.86 -2.43
CA ILE A 13 12.46 3.54 -2.93
C ILE A 13 11.83 4.79 -3.55
N GLN A 14 11.32 4.66 -4.77
CA GLN A 14 10.86 5.77 -5.59
C GLN A 14 9.47 5.49 -6.14
N LEU A 15 8.54 6.43 -5.92
CA LEU A 15 7.17 6.37 -6.41
C LEU A 15 6.92 7.49 -7.43
N TYR A 16 6.69 7.10 -8.68
CA TYR A 16 6.39 7.99 -9.80
C TYR A 16 4.88 8.10 -10.01
N LEU A 17 4.30 9.28 -9.77
CA LEU A 17 2.87 9.55 -9.96
C LEU A 17 2.57 10.17 -11.33
N LYS A 18 1.30 10.11 -11.77
CA LYS A 18 0.83 10.53 -13.12
C LYS A 18 1.21 11.96 -13.53
N LYS A 19 1.50 12.85 -12.58
CA LYS A 19 1.84 14.27 -12.83
C LYS A 19 3.36 14.55 -12.82
N GLY A 20 4.20 13.51 -12.88
CA GLY A 20 5.65 13.66 -12.75
C GLY A 20 6.10 13.97 -11.32
N GLN A 21 5.21 13.83 -10.34
CA GLN A 21 5.56 13.88 -8.93
C GLN A 21 6.32 12.61 -8.57
N LEU A 22 7.54 12.80 -8.05
CA LEU A 22 8.39 11.75 -7.53
C LEU A 22 8.41 11.87 -6.00
N HIS A 23 8.08 10.78 -5.32
CA HIS A 23 8.34 10.61 -3.90
C HIS A 23 9.48 9.62 -3.74
N GLU A 24 10.46 9.98 -2.93
CA GLU A 24 11.67 9.18 -2.74
C GLU A 24 12.04 9.15 -1.27
N HIS A 25 12.38 7.95 -0.79
CA HIS A 25 12.93 7.72 0.56
C HIS A 25 14.10 6.74 0.48
N SER A 26 14.92 6.71 1.52
CA SER A 26 15.82 5.58 1.71
C SER A 26 15.00 4.35 2.09
N THR A 27 15.43 3.18 1.64
CA THR A 27 14.84 1.91 2.09
C THR A 27 15.04 1.68 3.58
N SER A 28 16.07 2.27 4.19
CA SER A 28 16.29 2.26 5.64
C SER A 28 15.23 3.03 6.43
N ASP A 29 14.49 3.93 5.77
CA ASP A 29 13.50 4.80 6.42
C ASP A 29 12.13 4.11 6.53
N ILE A 30 12.00 2.91 5.94
CA ILE A 30 10.80 2.09 6.04
C ILE A 30 10.70 1.56 7.47
N SER A 31 9.78 2.12 8.23
CA SER A 31 9.48 1.68 9.60
C SER A 31 8.64 0.40 9.60
N GLN A 32 7.70 0.27 8.66
CA GLN A 32 6.76 -0.84 8.58
C GLN A 32 6.22 -1.01 7.17
N ILE A 33 5.92 -2.26 6.80
CA ILE A 33 5.11 -2.58 5.62
C ILE A 33 3.91 -3.41 6.06
N MET A 34 2.72 -2.99 5.67
CA MET A 34 1.48 -3.74 5.93
C MET A 34 0.86 -4.20 4.63
N MET A 35 0.22 -5.38 4.65
CA MET A 35 -0.58 -5.86 3.54
C MET A 35 -2.02 -6.02 3.97
N ILE A 36 -2.90 -5.29 3.31
CA ILE A 36 -4.32 -5.23 3.67
C ILE A 36 -5.13 -5.84 2.53
N TYR A 37 -5.96 -6.83 2.88
CA TYR A 37 -6.99 -7.36 2.02
C TYR A 37 -8.22 -6.47 2.12
N VAL A 38 -8.59 -5.86 0.99
CA VAL A 38 -9.72 -4.94 0.88
C VAL A 38 -10.89 -5.68 0.27
N GLY A 39 -11.95 -5.84 1.04
CA GLY A 39 -13.19 -6.49 0.63
C GLY A 39 -13.35 -7.87 1.26
N HIS A 40 -14.30 -7.99 2.18
CA HIS A 40 -14.85 -9.29 2.54
C HIS A 40 -16.38 -9.21 2.65
N ASP A 41 -17.06 -8.44 1.79
CA ASP A 41 -18.51 -8.57 1.72
C ASP A 41 -19.13 -8.48 0.30
N ILE A 42 -19.77 -9.60 -0.04
CA ILE A 42 -20.88 -9.83 -0.99
C ILE A 42 -20.56 -9.88 -2.51
N TYR A 43 -19.49 -9.26 -3.04
CA TYR A 43 -19.31 -9.21 -4.51
C TYR A 43 -17.93 -9.59 -5.10
N ALA A 44 -17.09 -10.33 -4.35
CA ALA A 44 -15.90 -11.02 -4.89
C ALA A 44 -14.92 -10.15 -5.70
N ASN A 45 -14.65 -8.92 -5.25
CA ASN A 45 -13.56 -8.10 -5.77
C ASN A 45 -12.61 -7.75 -4.64
N ASP A 46 -11.95 -8.78 -4.13
CA ASP A 46 -10.91 -8.65 -3.14
C ASP A 46 -9.73 -7.94 -3.81
N SER A 47 -9.27 -6.84 -3.23
CA SER A 47 -8.09 -6.12 -3.73
C SER A 47 -7.03 -6.10 -2.65
N ILE A 48 -5.79 -6.45 -3.00
CA ILE A 48 -4.67 -6.31 -2.06
C ILE A 48 -4.10 -4.90 -2.19
N CYS A 49 -3.84 -4.26 -1.05
CA CYS A 49 -3.07 -3.03 -0.98
C CYS A 49 -1.96 -3.13 0.05
N TYR A 50 -0.88 -2.42 -0.21
CA TYR A 50 0.31 -2.35 0.63
C TYR A 50 0.40 -0.95 1.22
N LEU A 51 0.71 -0.87 2.51
CA LEU A 51 1.07 0.37 3.17
C LEU A 51 2.57 0.36 3.45
N PHE A 52 3.28 1.33 2.88
CA PHE A 52 4.69 1.58 3.21
C PHE A 52 4.74 2.74 4.17
N VAL A 53 5.19 2.53 5.40
CA VAL A 53 5.17 3.53 6.46
C VAL A 53 6.57 4.07 6.70
N PHE A 54 6.71 5.39 6.61
CA PHE A 54 7.90 6.16 6.92
C PHE A 54 7.64 7.05 8.15
N GLU A 55 8.64 7.80 8.60
CA GLU A 55 8.53 8.61 9.83
C GLU A 55 7.39 9.64 9.82
N HIS A 56 7.11 10.25 8.66
CA HIS A 56 6.14 11.35 8.55
C HIS A 56 5.01 11.08 7.54
N GLU A 57 5.17 10.08 6.69
CA GLU A 57 4.19 9.74 5.67
C GLU A 57 4.09 8.24 5.48
N PHE A 58 3.00 7.81 4.85
CA PHE A 58 2.88 6.45 4.33
C PHE A 58 2.29 6.46 2.94
N TRP A 59 2.60 5.42 2.19
CA TRP A 59 2.13 5.23 0.84
C TRP A 59 1.12 4.10 0.79
N VAL A 60 -0.04 4.36 0.19
CA VAL A 60 -1.05 3.35 -0.14
C VAL A 60 -0.76 2.88 -1.55
N LEU A 61 -0.41 1.62 -1.75
CA LEU A 61 -0.03 1.06 -3.05
C LEU A 61 -0.91 -0.16 -3.39
N PRO A 62 -1.78 -0.10 -4.41
CA PRO A 62 -2.55 -1.27 -4.83
C PRO A 62 -1.63 -2.31 -5.47
N GLU A 63 -1.95 -3.61 -5.33
CA GLU A 63 -1.17 -4.71 -5.94
C GLU A 63 -0.98 -4.59 -7.45
N THR A 64 -1.92 -3.92 -8.12
CA THR A 64 -1.93 -3.69 -9.57
C THR A 64 -0.94 -2.60 -10.02
N LEU A 65 -0.20 -1.99 -9.09
CA LEU A 65 0.81 -0.99 -9.37
C LEU A 65 2.02 -1.60 -10.10
N ASN A 66 2.48 -0.96 -11.18
CA ASN A 66 3.64 -1.45 -11.94
C ASN A 66 4.90 -1.39 -11.06
N GLY A 67 5.67 -2.49 -11.04
CA GLY A 67 6.90 -2.62 -10.26
C GLY A 67 6.69 -3.12 -8.82
N LEU A 68 5.45 -3.23 -8.32
CA LEU A 68 5.20 -3.63 -6.93
C LEU A 68 5.56 -5.09 -6.62
N TYR A 69 5.29 -6.01 -7.55
CA TYR A 69 5.57 -7.44 -7.36
C TYR A 69 7.09 -7.73 -7.26
N ASP A 70 7.90 -7.10 -8.11
CA ASP A 70 9.36 -7.21 -8.03
C ASP A 70 9.89 -6.56 -6.73
N THR A 71 9.23 -5.47 -6.30
CA THR A 71 9.54 -4.78 -5.05
C THR A 71 9.25 -5.63 -3.81
N GLN A 72 8.13 -6.36 -3.77
CA GLN A 72 7.81 -7.27 -2.67
C GLN A 72 8.87 -8.36 -2.48
N LYS A 73 9.38 -8.94 -3.57
CA LYS A 73 10.43 -9.96 -3.49
C LYS A 73 11.71 -9.43 -2.84
N ILE A 74 12.10 -8.20 -3.19
CA ILE A 74 13.28 -7.54 -2.62
C ILE A 74 13.05 -7.23 -1.14
N LEU A 75 11.90 -6.66 -0.80
CA LEU A 75 11.57 -6.27 0.57
C LEU A 75 11.41 -7.46 1.50
N LEU A 76 10.72 -8.52 1.08
CA LEU A 76 10.53 -9.74 1.87
C LEU A 76 11.82 -10.55 2.05
N ALA A 77 12.77 -10.43 1.11
CA ALA A 77 14.05 -11.14 1.18
C ALA A 77 15.10 -10.38 2.03
N GLU A 78 15.10 -9.05 1.99
CA GLU A 78 16.12 -8.23 2.68
C GLU A 78 15.66 -7.69 4.04
N TYR A 79 14.34 -7.57 4.26
CA TYR A 79 13.79 -6.98 5.47
C TYR A 79 12.86 -7.99 6.16
N ASN A 80 13.16 -8.30 7.42
CA ASN A 80 12.35 -9.19 8.27
C ASN A 80 11.10 -8.43 8.77
N LEU A 81 10.30 -7.95 7.82
CA LEU A 81 9.17 -7.08 8.08
C LEU A 81 8.01 -7.90 8.63
N ASN A 82 7.40 -7.38 9.70
CA ASN A 82 6.19 -7.93 10.26
C ASN A 82 5.06 -7.79 9.23
N TYR A 83 4.85 -8.85 8.45
CA TYR A 83 3.71 -8.96 7.57
C TYR A 83 2.46 -9.10 8.44
N LEU A 84 1.68 -8.02 8.46
CA LEU A 84 0.38 -8.00 9.09
C LEU A 84 -0.66 -8.15 8.01
N GLU A 85 -1.41 -9.24 8.10
CA GLU A 85 -2.58 -9.50 7.28
C GLU A 85 -3.81 -8.98 8.01
N ALA A 86 -4.54 -8.08 7.38
CA ALA A 86 -5.83 -7.66 7.87
C ALA A 86 -6.87 -7.68 6.76
N SER A 87 -8.02 -8.28 7.07
CA SER A 87 -9.23 -8.16 6.28
C SER A 87 -9.93 -6.87 6.70
N LEU A 88 -9.96 -5.87 5.81
CA LEU A 88 -10.60 -4.59 6.08
C LEU A 88 -11.64 -4.24 5.01
N ASP A 89 -12.88 -4.08 5.45
CA ASP A 89 -13.96 -3.47 4.66
C ASP A 89 -13.91 -1.93 4.63
N TYR A 90 -12.89 -1.29 5.20
CA TYR A 90 -12.93 0.15 5.49
C TYR A 90 -11.65 0.96 5.19
N LEU A 91 -10.94 0.70 4.08
CA LEU A 91 -10.10 1.76 3.53
C LEU A 91 -10.95 3.04 3.37
N PRO A 92 -10.47 4.21 3.82
CA PRO A 92 -11.15 5.47 3.62
C PRO A 92 -11.60 5.65 2.16
N TRP A 93 -12.81 6.16 1.96
CA TRP A 93 -13.40 6.29 0.63
C TRP A 93 -12.54 7.05 -0.37
N ASN A 94 -11.87 8.10 0.11
CA ASN A 94 -10.93 8.92 -0.66
C ASN A 94 -9.71 8.14 -1.16
N TRP A 95 -9.44 6.95 -0.62
CA TRP A 95 -8.35 6.07 -1.03
C TRP A 95 -8.84 4.92 -1.92
N ARG A 96 -10.12 4.92 -2.31
CA ARG A 96 -10.72 3.94 -3.22
C ARG A 96 -11.01 4.55 -4.59
N ALA A 97 -10.88 3.74 -5.65
CA ALA A 97 -11.30 4.03 -7.00
C ALA A 97 -12.59 3.27 -7.31
N TYR A 98 -13.62 4.01 -7.69
CA TYR A 98 -14.76 3.44 -8.39
C TYR A 98 -14.36 3.05 -9.80
N ARG A 99 -14.16 1.76 -10.05
CA ARG A 99 -14.26 1.23 -11.40
C ARG A 99 -15.65 0.65 -11.56
N TYR A 100 -16.50 1.42 -12.24
CA TYR A 100 -17.83 0.96 -12.66
C TYR A 100 -17.71 -0.46 -13.23
N CYS A 101 -18.53 -1.37 -12.66
CA CYS A 101 -18.70 -2.80 -12.98
C CYS A 101 -17.77 -3.83 -12.29
N PHE A 102 -16.70 -3.46 -11.56
CA PHE A 102 -15.74 -4.46 -10.98
C PHE A 102 -15.36 -4.21 -9.51
N GLY A 103 -16.27 -3.69 -8.69
CA GLY A 103 -16.00 -3.46 -7.27
C GLY A 103 -15.10 -2.23 -7.02
N MET A 104 -14.60 -2.12 -5.78
CA MET A 104 -13.76 -1.00 -5.34
C MET A 104 -12.29 -1.39 -5.36
N GLU A 105 -11.45 -0.66 -6.10
CA GLU A 105 -9.99 -0.85 -6.09
C GLU A 105 -9.34 0.17 -5.14
N ALA A 106 -8.22 -0.19 -4.49
CA ALA A 106 -7.41 0.80 -3.78
C ALA A 106 -6.74 1.78 -4.78
N ARG A 107 -6.60 3.05 -4.38
CA ARG A 107 -5.88 4.09 -5.14
C ARG A 107 -4.48 4.27 -4.57
N THR A 108 -3.52 4.48 -5.47
CA THR A 108 -2.22 4.99 -5.06
C THR A 108 -2.37 6.35 -4.40
N ALA A 109 -1.82 6.51 -3.20
CA ALA A 109 -1.81 7.78 -2.49
C ALA A 109 -0.59 7.91 -1.57
N VAL A 110 -0.14 9.14 -1.36
CA VAL A 110 0.81 9.51 -0.29
C VAL A 110 0.03 10.31 0.75
N ARG A 111 0.21 9.95 2.03
CA ARG A 111 -0.60 10.41 3.15
C ARG A 111 0.27 10.69 4.37
N HIS A 112 -0.19 11.54 5.26
CA HIS A 112 0.54 11.85 6.48
C HIS A 112 0.38 10.72 7.50
N VAL A 113 1.42 10.34 8.24
CA VAL A 113 1.40 9.19 9.18
C VAL A 113 0.28 9.27 10.24
N GLN A 114 -0.12 10.47 10.64
CA GLN A 114 -1.28 10.69 11.54
C GLN A 114 -2.62 10.15 10.99
N GLU A 115 -2.73 9.89 9.69
CA GLU A 115 -3.92 9.25 9.10
C GLU A 115 -3.92 7.71 9.28
N LEU A 116 -2.80 7.13 9.74
CA LEU A 116 -2.61 5.69 9.91
C LEU A 116 -3.36 5.14 11.13
N ASP A 117 -3.45 5.91 12.22
CA ASP A 117 -4.12 5.52 13.48
C ASP A 117 -5.54 4.99 13.25
N LYS A 118 -6.26 5.59 12.29
CA LYS A 118 -7.64 5.21 11.90
C LYS A 118 -7.76 3.81 11.31
N ILE A 119 -6.65 3.29 10.79
CA ILE A 119 -6.54 1.95 10.22
C ILE A 119 -6.11 0.99 11.33
N GLU A 120 -5.06 1.32 12.09
CA GLU A 120 -4.49 0.45 13.12
C GLU A 120 -5.50 0.07 14.20
N GLU A 121 -6.36 1.00 14.62
CA GLU A 121 -7.47 0.71 15.56
C GLU A 121 -8.44 -0.38 15.05
N LYS A 122 -8.49 -0.59 13.73
CA LYS A 122 -9.41 -1.51 13.06
C LYS A 122 -8.73 -2.75 12.50
N LEU A 123 -7.39 -2.81 12.53
CA LEU A 123 -6.64 -4.00 12.18
C LEU A 123 -6.88 -5.04 13.28
N HIS A 124 -7.85 -5.94 13.08
CA HIS A 124 -7.89 -7.17 13.84
C HIS A 124 -6.68 -8.00 13.40
N PHE A 125 -5.64 -8.02 14.22
CA PHE A 125 -4.50 -8.90 14.02
C PHE A 125 -5.01 -10.33 13.88
N LEU A 126 -4.82 -10.94 12.71
CA LEU A 126 -4.89 -12.39 12.55
C LEU A 126 -3.66 -12.98 13.24
N THR A 127 -3.64 -12.96 14.58
CA THR A 127 -2.69 -13.76 15.34
C THR A 127 -3.02 -15.22 15.10
N LYS A 128 -2.08 -15.94 14.49
CA LYS A 128 -2.08 -17.41 14.40
C LYS A 128 -2.26 -18.06 15.76
#